data_AF-A0A2S4MGM4-F1
#
_entry.id   AF-A0A2S4MGM4-F1
#
_cell.length_a   1.000
_cell.length_b   1.000
_cell.length_c   1.000
_cell.angle_alpha   90.00
_cell.angle_beta   90.00
_cell.angle_gamma   90.00
#
_symmetry.space_group_name_H-M   'P 1'
#
loop_
_entity.id
_entity.type
_entity.pdbx_description
1 polymer ?
#
loop_
_entity_poly.entity_id
_entity_poly.type
_entity_poly.pdbx_seq_one_letter_code
_entity_poly.pdbx_strand_id
1 'polypeptide(L)'
;MIDANHFDAARITERATMDDPTTWGPFTGSGYYPVDDAQLADALSGAEIVVHEEGFEAFEYIEGYLSSERGGIPFFAVKDRTPGAVHMLSAPGLDDR
;
A
#
# COMPACT_ATOMS: atom_id res chain seq x y z
N MET A 1 -6.99 -5.74 20.44
CA MET A 1 -6.79 -4.29 20.29
C MET A 1 -5.73 -4.18 19.21
N ILE A 2 -6.10 -3.82 17.99
CA ILE A 2 -5.12 -3.59 16.91
C ILE A 2 -4.50 -2.25 17.25
N ASP A 3 -3.20 -2.24 17.56
CA ASP A 3 -2.48 -1.02 17.85
C ASP A 3 -2.51 -0.14 16.59
N ALA A 4 -3.07 1.06 16.70
CA ALA A 4 -3.21 1.99 15.58
C ALA A 4 -1.85 2.54 15.09
N ASN A 5 -0.75 2.17 15.75
CA ASN A 5 0.63 2.54 15.41
C ASN A 5 1.40 1.42 14.69
N HIS A 6 0.77 0.66 13.77
CA HIS A 6 1.48 -0.43 13.08
C HIS A 6 2.62 0.05 12.17
N PHE A 7 2.62 1.32 11.76
CA PHE A 7 3.71 1.92 11.00
C PHE A 7 4.77 2.55 11.92
N ASP A 8 6.01 2.08 11.79
CA ASP A 8 7.15 2.55 12.59
C ASP A 8 7.42 4.06 12.39
N ALA A 9 7.43 4.83 13.49
CA ALA A 9 7.73 6.25 13.50
C ALA A 9 9.11 6.61 12.91
N ALA A 10 10.10 5.70 13.04
CA ALA A 10 11.40 5.86 12.41
C ALA A 10 11.28 5.77 10.88
N ARG A 11 10.43 4.87 10.37
CA ARG A 11 10.17 4.70 8.94
C ARG A 11 9.41 5.87 8.35
N ILE A 12 8.45 6.43 9.09
CA ILE A 12 7.77 7.67 8.70
C ILE A 12 8.79 8.82 8.52
N THR A 13 9.81 8.89 9.39
CA THR A 13 10.86 9.91 9.31
C THR A 13 11.83 9.67 8.15
N GLU A 14 12.21 8.41 7.88
CA GLU A 14 13.04 8.03 6.72
C GLU A 14 12.34 8.43 5.41
N ARG A 15 11.04 8.18 5.29
CA ARG A 15 10.24 8.56 4.12
C ARG A 15 10.21 10.04 3.83
N ALA A 16 10.17 10.90 4.85
CA ALA A 16 10.20 12.35 4.67
C ALA A 16 11.46 12.84 3.92
N THR A 17 12.53 12.04 3.90
CA THR A 17 13.76 12.34 3.16
C THR A 17 13.75 11.84 1.70
N MET A 18 12.77 10.99 1.34
CA MET A 18 12.57 10.39 0.01
C MET A 18 11.30 10.91 -0.68
N ASP A 19 10.70 11.96 -0.11
CA ASP A 19 9.39 12.51 -0.46
C ASP A 19 9.49 13.37 -1.74
N ASP A 20 9.46 12.73 -2.91
CA ASP A 20 9.28 13.41 -4.21
C ASP A 20 7.91 13.06 -4.84
N PRO A 21 6.88 13.90 -4.66
CA PRO A 21 5.55 13.67 -5.20
C PRO A 21 5.49 13.42 -6.71
N THR A 22 6.52 13.82 -7.46
CA THR A 22 6.56 13.63 -8.92
C THR A 22 6.86 12.20 -9.34
N THR A 23 7.37 11.35 -8.44
CA THR A 23 7.79 9.97 -8.74
C THR A 23 6.86 8.90 -8.16
N TRP A 24 5.88 9.28 -7.34
CA TRP A 24 5.06 8.32 -6.59
C TRP A 24 4.15 7.46 -7.47
N GLY A 25 3.81 7.92 -8.68
CA GLY A 25 2.86 7.21 -9.54
C GLY A 25 1.40 7.38 -9.06
N PRO A 26 0.45 6.60 -9.59
CA PRO A 26 -0.98 6.94 -9.52
C PRO A 26 -1.70 6.56 -8.20
N PHE A 27 -1.13 5.72 -7.34
CA PHE A 27 -1.84 5.10 -6.19
C PHE A 27 -1.22 5.43 -4.84
N THR A 28 -0.86 6.70 -4.68
CA THR A 28 0.05 7.16 -3.61
C THR A 28 -0.45 8.37 -2.84
N GLY A 29 -1.60 8.93 -3.25
CA GLY A 29 -2.32 9.92 -2.45
C GLY A 29 -3.12 9.25 -1.33
N SER A 30 -3.51 10.05 -0.33
CA SER A 30 -4.44 9.57 0.71
C SER A 30 -5.77 9.22 0.06
N GLY A 31 -6.08 7.93 -0.04
CA GLY A 31 -7.30 7.52 -0.71
C GLY A 31 -7.44 6.04 -1.01
N TYR A 32 -8.61 5.72 -1.56
CA TYR A 32 -9.00 4.41 -2.06
C TYR A 32 -8.83 4.36 -3.58
N TYR A 33 -8.21 3.30 -4.05
CA TYR A 33 -7.95 3.05 -5.46
C TYR A 33 -8.50 1.68 -5.85
N PRO A 34 -9.54 1.62 -6.71
CA PRO A 34 -9.89 0.38 -7.39
C PRO A 34 -8.82 0.06 -8.44
N VAL A 35 -8.21 -1.11 -8.36
CA VAL A 35 -7.13 -1.53 -9.26
C VAL A 35 -7.38 -2.93 -9.83
N ASP A 36 -6.96 -3.18 -11.06
CA ASP A 36 -6.94 -4.53 -11.63
C ASP A 36 -5.68 -5.32 -11.21
N ASP A 37 -5.60 -6.59 -11.63
CA ASP A 37 -4.47 -7.48 -11.34
C ASP A 37 -3.11 -6.89 -11.76
N ALA A 38 -3.05 -6.24 -12.93
CA ALA A 38 -1.80 -5.71 -13.47
C ALA A 38 -1.36 -4.46 -12.73
N GLN A 39 -2.31 -3.58 -12.39
CA GLN A 39 -2.08 -2.38 -11.59
C GLN A 39 -1.68 -2.72 -10.16
N LEU A 40 -2.31 -3.74 -9.56
CA LEU A 40 -1.91 -4.21 -8.24
C LEU A 40 -0.50 -4.81 -8.26
N ALA A 41 -0.19 -5.66 -9.25
CA ALA A 41 1.15 -6.24 -9.40
C ALA A 41 2.23 -5.17 -9.60
N ASP A 42 1.95 -4.13 -10.39
CA ASP A 42 2.85 -2.99 -10.59
C ASP A 42 3.06 -2.18 -9.30
N ALA A 43 1.99 -1.95 -8.53
CA ALA A 43 2.08 -1.25 -7.24
C ALA A 43 2.92 -2.04 -6.22
N LEU A 44 2.78 -3.36 -6.18
CA LEU A 44 3.52 -4.25 -5.28
C LEU A 44 4.96 -4.53 -5.75
N SER A 45 5.34 -4.11 -6.96
CA SER A 45 6.67 -4.33 -7.49
C SER A 45 7.73 -3.61 -6.65
N GLY A 46 8.60 -4.39 -6.00
CA GLY A 46 9.64 -3.88 -5.11
C GLY A 46 9.11 -3.32 -3.79
N ALA A 47 7.84 -3.58 -3.45
CA ALA A 47 7.26 -3.23 -2.15
C ALA A 47 7.84 -4.10 -1.03
N GLU A 48 7.99 -3.50 0.15
CA GLU A 48 8.27 -4.22 1.39
C GLU A 48 6.94 -4.70 1.98
N ILE A 49 6.68 -6.00 1.93
CA ILE A 49 5.44 -6.58 2.49
C ILE A 49 5.68 -6.92 3.96
N VAL A 50 4.88 -6.30 4.84
CA VAL A 50 4.94 -6.49 6.29
C VAL A 50 3.93 -7.54 6.74
N VAL A 51 2.72 -7.50 6.16
CA VAL A 51 1.67 -8.49 6.41
C VAL A 51 1.15 -9.02 5.09
N HIS A 52 1.01 -10.34 5.00
CA HIS A 52 0.31 -11.02 3.93
C HIS A 52 -0.53 -12.15 4.53
N GLU A 53 -1.84 -11.93 4.60
CA GLU A 53 -2.81 -12.85 5.16
C GLU A 53 -3.65 -13.46 4.04
N GLU A 54 -3.53 -14.78 3.88
CA GLU A 54 -4.19 -15.56 2.83
C GLU A 54 -5.32 -16.46 3.37
N GLY A 55 -5.55 -16.49 4.68
CA GLY A 55 -6.52 -17.35 5.34
C GLY A 55 -7.99 -17.03 5.02
N PHE A 56 -8.25 -15.90 4.37
CA PHE A 56 -9.60 -15.56 3.89
C PHE A 56 -9.89 -16.27 2.56
N GLU A 57 -11.07 -16.89 2.48
CA GLU A 57 -11.50 -17.64 1.29
C GLU A 57 -11.76 -16.72 0.08
N ALA A 58 -12.26 -15.50 0.32
CA ALA A 58 -12.69 -14.60 -0.75
C ALA A 58 -11.59 -13.62 -1.22
N PHE A 59 -10.58 -13.34 -0.38
CA PHE A 59 -9.56 -12.34 -0.68
C PHE A 59 -8.22 -12.66 0.00
N GLU A 60 -7.19 -11.93 -0.36
CA GLU A 60 -5.93 -11.83 0.37
C GLU A 60 -5.81 -10.42 0.95
N TYR A 61 -5.33 -10.29 2.18
CA TYR A 61 -5.02 -8.99 2.79
C TYR A 61 -3.51 -8.78 2.78
N ILE A 62 -3.07 -7.63 2.27
CA ILE A 62 -1.66 -7.29 2.12
C ILE A 62 -1.45 -5.91 2.74
N GLU A 63 -0.41 -5.74 3.54
CA GLU A 63 0.02 -4.46 4.10
C GLU A 63 1.53 -4.34 4.00
N GLY A 64 2.01 -3.12 3.75
CA GLY A 64 3.43 -2.87 3.69
C GLY A 64 3.76 -1.45 3.29
N TYR A 65 4.93 -1.29 2.68
CA TYR A 65 5.43 -0.04 2.14
C TYR A 65 5.70 -0.21 0.65
N LEU A 66 5.25 0.74 -0.18
CA LEU A 66 5.60 0.78 -1.60
C LEU A 66 7.12 0.89 -1.76
N SER A 67 7.63 0.63 -2.96
CA SER A 67 9.06 0.72 -3.23
C SER A 67 9.63 2.11 -2.90
N SER A 68 10.95 2.16 -2.66
CA SER A 68 11.68 3.41 -2.44
C SER A 68 11.50 4.42 -3.58
N GLU A 69 11.45 3.94 -4.82
CA GLU A 69 11.20 4.76 -6.03
C GLU A 69 9.82 5.44 -5.99
N ARG A 70 8.85 4.82 -5.30
CA ARG A 70 7.49 5.32 -5.09
C ARG A 70 7.33 6.01 -3.73
N GLY A 71 8.42 6.42 -3.06
CA GLY A 71 8.39 7.17 -1.81
C GLY A 71 8.16 6.34 -0.54
N GLY A 72 8.27 5.01 -0.62
CA GLY A 72 8.16 4.15 0.56
C GLY A 72 6.78 4.16 1.22
N ILE A 73 5.72 4.49 0.49
CA ILE A 73 4.42 4.89 1.07
C ILE A 73 3.72 3.69 1.72
N PRO A 74 3.24 3.79 2.98
CA PRO A 74 2.49 2.73 3.60
C PRO A 74 1.21 2.49 2.81
N PHE A 75 0.88 1.22 2.64
CA PHE A 75 -0.33 0.83 1.94
C PHE A 75 -0.95 -0.39 2.62
N PHE A 76 -2.23 -0.59 2.34
CA PHE A 76 -2.84 -1.91 2.42
C PHE A 76 -3.64 -2.19 1.15
N ALA A 77 -3.77 -3.47 0.82
CA ALA A 77 -4.55 -3.95 -0.30
C ALA A 77 -5.44 -5.12 0.13
N VAL A 78 -6.62 -5.19 -0.48
CA VAL A 78 -7.51 -6.36 -0.44
C VAL A 78 -7.62 -6.88 -1.86
N LYS A 79 -6.94 -8.00 -2.11
CA LYS A 79 -6.92 -8.67 -3.41
C LYS A 79 -8.04 -9.70 -3.46
N ASP A 80 -9.10 -9.38 -4.18
CA ASP A 80 -10.14 -10.36 -4.51
C ASP A 80 -9.56 -11.58 -5.26
N ARG A 81 -9.99 -12.78 -4.88
CA ARG A 81 -9.53 -14.04 -5.50
C ARG A 81 -10.30 -14.41 -6.77
N THR A 82 -11.38 -13.69 -7.08
CA THR A 82 -12.20 -13.92 -8.28
C THR A 82 -11.44 -13.41 -9.51
N PRO A 83 -11.22 -14.24 -10.55
CA PRO A 83 -10.51 -13.81 -11.75
C PRO A 83 -11.17 -12.60 -12.42
N GLY A 84 -10.39 -11.55 -12.68
CA GLY A 84 -10.87 -10.31 -13.29
C GLY A 84 -11.65 -9.38 -12.36
N ALA A 85 -11.70 -9.67 -11.06
CA ALA A 85 -12.26 -8.75 -10.08
C ALA A 85 -11.34 -7.54 -9.86
N VAL A 86 -11.94 -6.46 -9.37
CA VAL A 86 -11.23 -5.25 -8.97
C VAL A 86 -10.76 -5.42 -7.53
N HIS A 87 -9.49 -5.13 -7.27
CA HIS A 87 -8.91 -5.12 -5.95
C HIS A 87 -9.00 -3.72 -5.33
N MET A 88 -8.95 -3.69 -4.00
CA MET A 88 -8.79 -2.44 -3.27
C MET A 88 -7.31 -2.24 -2.99
N LEU A 89 -6.79 -1.06 -3.33
CA LEU A 89 -5.52 -0.54 -2.85
C LEU A 89 -5.79 0.77 -2.11
N SER A 90 -5.17 0.95 -0.96
CA SER A 90 -5.26 2.19 -0.19
C SER A 90 -3.88 2.57 0.29
N ALA A 91 -3.48 3.80 0.00
CA ALA A 91 -2.33 4.43 0.63
C ALA A 91 -2.89 5.39 1.68
N PRO A 92 -3.04 4.99 2.95
CA PRO A 92 -3.46 5.89 4.00
C PRO A 92 -2.34 6.93 4.19
N GLY A 93 -2.46 8.05 3.50
CA GLY A 93 -1.62 9.21 3.78
C GLY A 93 -1.88 9.65 5.21
N LEU A 94 -0.82 9.97 5.95
CA LEU A 94 -0.91 10.84 7.11
C LEU A 94 -1.12 12.26 6.58
N ASP A 95 -2.34 12.56 6.12
CA ASP A 95 -2.70 13.91 5.71
C ASP A 95 -2.91 14.73 6.98
N ASP A 96 -1.87 15.44 7.43
CA ASP A 96 -1.95 16.56 8.38
C ASP A 96 -1.98 17.90 7.62
N ARG A 97 -2.75 18.01 6.53
CA ARG A 97 -3.00 19.31 5.89
C ARG A 97 -4.03 20.13 6.65
#